data_AF-A0A453J2J0-F1
#
_entry.id   AF-A0A453J2J0-F1
#
_cell.length_a   1.000
_cell.length_b   1.000
_cell.length_c   1.000
_cell.angle_alpha   90.00
_cell.angle_beta   90.00
_cell.angle_gamma   90.00
#
_symmetry.space_group_name_H-M   'P 1'
#
loop_
_entity.id
_entity.type
_entity.pdbx_description
1 polymer ?
#
loop_
_entity_poly.entity_id
_entity_poly.type
_entity_poly.pdbx_seq_one_letter_code
_entity_poly.pdbx_strand_id
1 'polypeptide(L)'
;IRVAARWYQSHLGDSAKVLLVTNDRDNKRKATEEGLNAETVESYVRSLAQPGLLDLVVVPSSGDVAMEDVEDLRPSKRKIVYNEVYTKLVLIMQFSSARSCYNNHLVSNINMLP
;
A
#
# COMPACT_ATOMS: atom_id res chain seq x y z
N ILE A 1 0.73 17.66 -8.64
CA ILE A 1 0.87 17.87 -7.18
C ILE A 1 2.10 18.70 -6.79
N ARG A 2 3.28 18.48 -7.38
CA ARG A 2 4.50 19.27 -7.08
C ARG A 2 4.36 20.78 -7.33
N VAL A 3 3.68 21.16 -8.43
CA VAL A 3 3.33 22.56 -8.72
C VAL A 3 2.52 23.20 -7.59
N ALA A 4 1.54 22.48 -7.03
CA ALA A 4 0.74 22.98 -5.92
C ALA A 4 1.56 23.11 -4.63
N ALA A 5 2.41 22.12 -4.31
CA ALA A 5 3.30 22.19 -3.15
C ALA A 5 4.23 23.41 -3.22
N ARG A 6 4.81 23.68 -4.40
CA ARG A 6 5.62 24.88 -4.65
C ARG A 6 4.81 26.15 -4.47
N TRP A 7 3.59 26.19 -5.00
CA TRP A 7 2.70 27.34 -4.87
C TRP A 7 2.39 27.63 -3.40
N TYR A 8 2.03 26.62 -2.60
CA TYR A 8 1.77 26.80 -1.17
C TYR A 8 3.00 27.30 -0.41
N GLN A 9 4.18 26.73 -0.68
CA GLN A 9 5.41 27.19 -0.01
C GLN A 9 5.72 28.65 -0.37
N SER A 10 5.49 29.04 -1.63
CA SER A 10 5.71 30.42 -2.08
C SER A 10 4.66 31.38 -1.50
N HIS A 11 3.42 30.94 -1.38
CA HIS A 11 2.31 31.75 -0.89
C HIS A 11 2.38 31.97 0.63
N LEU A 12 2.81 30.96 1.38
CA LEU A 12 2.99 31.03 2.83
C LEU A 12 4.34 31.67 3.22
N GLY A 13 5.33 31.67 2.33
CA GLY A 13 6.67 32.17 2.61
C GLY A 13 7.27 31.49 3.85
N ASP A 14 7.82 32.30 4.76
CA ASP A 14 8.45 31.81 5.97
C ASP A 14 7.46 31.55 7.14
N SER A 15 6.17 31.88 6.96
CA SER A 15 5.15 31.67 8.01
C SER A 15 4.91 30.19 8.33
N ALA A 16 5.13 29.31 7.34
CA ALA A 16 4.94 27.88 7.48
C ALA A 16 5.80 27.10 6.48
N LYS A 17 6.22 25.90 6.90
CA LYS A 17 6.90 24.94 6.02
C LYS A 17 5.90 23.95 5.44
N VAL A 18 5.93 23.78 4.14
CA VAL A 18 5.10 22.82 3.40
C VAL A 18 5.89 21.52 3.21
N LEU A 19 5.28 20.38 3.57
CA LEU A 19 5.84 19.05 3.39
C LEU A 19 4.93 18.23 2.46
N LEU A 20 5.50 17.70 1.37
CA LEU A 20 4.83 16.77 0.49
C LEU A 20 5.00 15.33 1.00
N VAL A 21 3.94 14.71 1.49
CA VAL A 21 3.97 13.28 1.89
C VAL A 21 3.46 12.41 0.73
N THR A 22 4.24 11.43 0.29
CA THR A 22 3.87 10.52 -0.81
C THR A 22 4.50 9.13 -0.68
N ASN A 23 3.75 8.07 -0.99
CA ASN A 23 4.29 6.70 -1.07
C ASN A 23 4.85 6.34 -2.45
N ASP A 24 4.71 7.22 -3.44
CA ASP A 24 5.32 7.06 -4.75
C ASP A 24 6.79 7.52 -4.70
N ARG A 25 7.70 6.55 -4.82
CA ARG A 25 9.16 6.77 -4.72
C ARG A 25 9.67 7.74 -5.80
N ASP A 26 9.13 7.66 -7.02
CA ASP A 26 9.54 8.52 -8.13
C ASP A 26 9.05 9.94 -7.91
N ASN A 27 7.87 10.13 -7.34
CA ASN A 27 7.39 11.45 -6.95
C ASN A 27 8.22 12.06 -5.84
N LYS A 28 8.60 11.30 -4.80
CA LYS A 28 9.51 11.79 -3.75
C LYS A 28 10.84 12.24 -4.37
N ARG A 29 11.46 11.39 -5.19
CA ARG A 29 12.74 11.69 -5.86
C ARG A 29 12.65 12.99 -6.66
N LYS A 30 11.69 13.11 -7.57
CA LYS A 30 11.50 14.31 -8.41
C LYS A 30 11.20 15.55 -7.58
N ALA A 31 10.43 15.43 -6.50
CA ALA A 31 10.14 16.56 -5.62
C ALA A 31 11.40 17.07 -4.90
N THR A 32 12.23 16.16 -4.40
CA THR A 32 13.51 16.53 -3.77
C THR A 32 14.48 17.15 -4.78
N GLU A 33 14.57 16.62 -5.99
CA GLU A 33 15.37 17.19 -7.09
C GLU A 33 14.89 18.61 -7.47
N GLU A 34 13.58 18.85 -7.40
CA GLU A 34 12.94 20.15 -7.62
C GLU A 34 13.04 21.12 -6.43
N GLY A 35 13.72 20.72 -5.34
CA GLY A 35 13.95 21.52 -4.14
C GLY A 35 12.77 21.58 -3.15
N LEU A 36 11.79 20.68 -3.29
CA LEU A 36 10.65 20.59 -2.38
C LEU A 36 10.95 19.65 -1.20
N ASN A 37 10.46 20.00 -0.02
CA ASN A 37 10.47 19.10 1.13
C ASN A 37 9.47 17.96 0.87
N ALA A 38 9.96 16.72 0.77
CA ALA A 38 9.12 15.56 0.48
C ALA A 38 9.55 14.32 1.28
N GLU A 39 8.57 13.59 1.81
CA GLU A 39 8.79 12.38 2.62
C GLU A 39 7.83 11.25 2.25
N THR A 40 8.21 10.01 2.59
CA THR A 40 7.26 8.89 2.58
C THR A 40 6.39 8.91 3.83
N VAL A 41 5.21 8.28 3.78
CA VAL A 41 4.34 8.17 4.96
C VAL A 41 5.09 7.51 6.12
N GLU A 42 5.81 6.42 5.83
CA GLU A 42 6.62 5.70 6.81
C GLU A 42 7.69 6.58 7.46
N SER A 43 8.47 7.32 6.66
CA SER A 43 9.52 8.22 7.14
C SER A 43 8.95 9.34 8.01
N TYR A 44 7.84 9.94 7.56
CA TYR A 44 7.16 10.99 8.29
C TYR A 44 6.63 10.50 9.65
N VAL A 45 5.92 9.37 9.67
CA VAL A 45 5.38 8.81 10.92
C VAL A 45 6.51 8.41 11.88
N ARG A 46 7.60 7.84 11.37
CA ARG A 46 8.80 7.52 12.16
C ARG A 46 9.39 8.77 12.82
N SER A 47 9.40 9.91 12.13
CA SER A 47 9.90 11.18 12.68
C SER A 47 9.02 11.75 13.80
N LEU A 48 7.73 11.39 13.87
CA LEU A 48 6.82 11.83 14.93
C LEU A 48 7.01 11.10 16.26
N ALA A 49 7.82 10.03 16.29
CA ALA A 49 8.05 9.19 17.47
C ALA A 49 6.76 8.66 18.13
N GLN A 50 5.70 8.46 17.34
CA GLN A 50 4.42 7.90 17.79
C GLN A 50 4.29 6.42 17.37
N PRO A 51 4.60 5.47 18.26
CA PRO A 51 4.68 4.05 17.90
C PRO A 51 3.34 3.47 17.44
N GLY A 52 2.23 3.88 18.06
CA GLY A 52 0.89 3.40 17.68
C GLY A 52 0.45 3.81 16.26
N LEU A 53 1.09 4.82 15.66
CA LEU A 53 0.83 5.16 14.26
C LEU A 53 1.61 4.26 13.30
N LEU A 54 2.82 3.80 13.68
CA LEU A 54 3.62 2.90 12.84
C LEU A 54 2.93 1.56 12.63
N ASP A 55 2.26 1.04 13.66
CA ASP A 55 1.51 -0.23 13.59
C ASP A 55 0.35 -0.18 12.58
N LEU A 56 -0.15 1.02 12.27
CA LEU A 56 -1.23 1.24 11.30
C LEU A 56 -0.71 1.47 9.88
N VAL A 57 0.59 1.75 9.71
CA VAL A 57 1.18 2.00 8.39
C VAL A 57 1.45 0.68 7.69
N VAL A 58 0.69 0.42 6.62
CA VAL A 58 0.99 -0.69 5.71
C VAL A 58 2.19 -0.31 4.86
N VAL A 59 3.35 -0.90 5.15
CA VAL A 59 4.52 -0.81 4.29
C VAL A 59 4.35 -1.84 3.18
N PRO A 60 4.22 -1.43 1.89
CA PRO A 60 4.27 -2.39 0.81
C PRO A 60 5.63 -3.08 0.89
N SER A 61 5.63 -4.40 1.02
CA SER A 61 6.85 -5.20 1.04
C SER A 61 7.68 -4.80 -0.18
N SER A 62 8.79 -4.09 0.05
CA SER A 62 9.78 -3.85 -0.99
C SER A 62 10.23 -5.23 -1.44
N GLY A 63 9.79 -5.64 -2.63
CA GLY A 63 10.28 -6.86 -3.27
C GLY A 63 11.78 -6.73 -3.43
N ASP A 64 12.49 -7.40 -2.52
CA ASP A 64 13.90 -7.83 -2.53
C ASP A 64 14.44 -7.82 -1.09
N VAL A 65 13.78 -8.58 -0.22
CA VAL A 65 14.46 -9.15 0.93
C VAL A 65 15.16 -10.41 0.43
N ALA A 66 16.48 -10.33 0.20
CA ALA A 66 17.32 -11.51 0.18
C ALA A 66 17.26 -12.12 1.58
N MET A 67 16.31 -13.02 1.79
CA MET A 67 16.23 -13.82 3.01
C MET A 67 17.49 -14.66 3.06
N GLU A 68 18.37 -14.41 4.04
CA GLU A 68 19.37 -15.40 4.42
C GLU A 68 18.63 -16.68 4.83
N ASP A 69 19.04 -17.81 4.24
CA ASP A 69 18.44 -19.13 4.44
C ASP A 69 18.58 -19.57 5.92
N VAL A 70 17.66 -19.11 6.76
CA VAL A 70 17.37 -19.76 8.04
C VAL A 70 16.50 -20.96 7.71
N GLU A 71 16.96 -22.17 8.01
CA GLU A 71 16.21 -23.41 7.82
C GLU A 71 14.85 -23.34 8.54
N ASP A 72 13.82 -22.98 7.77
CA ASP A 72 12.45 -22.89 8.19
C ASP A 72 11.85 -24.30 8.25
N LEU A 73 11.81 -24.87 9.46
CA LEU A 73 11.23 -26.20 9.72
C LEU A 73 9.70 -26.27 9.54
N ARG A 74 9.04 -25.17 9.15
CA ARG A 74 7.61 -25.19 8.83
C ARG A 74 7.40 -26.00 7.54
N PRO A 75 6.37 -26.88 7.48
CA PRO A 75 6.00 -27.55 6.25
C PRO A 75 5.81 -26.48 5.16
N SER A 76 6.56 -26.61 4.07
CA SER A 76 6.63 -25.58 3.03
C SER A 76 5.23 -25.14 2.67
N LYS A 77 4.94 -23.87 2.95
CA LYS A 77 3.65 -23.25 2.65
C LYS A 77 3.51 -23.32 1.14
N ARG A 78 2.82 -24.34 0.64
CA ARG A 78 2.48 -24.46 -0.78
C ARG A 78 1.95 -23.09 -1.19
N LYS A 79 2.61 -22.46 -2.17
CA LYS A 79 2.09 -21.25 -2.82
C LYS A 79 0.76 -21.66 -3.43
N ILE A 80 -0.32 -21.47 -2.66
CA ILE A 80 -1.66 -21.47 -3.20
C ILE A 80 -1.72 -20.17 -3.98
N VAL A 81 -1.38 -20.26 -5.26
CA VAL A 81 -1.75 -19.24 -6.22
C VAL A 81 -3.27 -19.33 -6.31
N TYR A 82 -3.96 -18.50 -5.54
CA TYR A 82 -5.36 -18.26 -5.81
C TYR A 82 -5.42 -17.69 -7.23
N ASN A 83 -6.23 -18.29 -8.10
CA ASN A 83 -6.49 -17.75 -9.43
C ASN A 83 -6.98 -16.32 -9.20
N GLU A 84 -6.12 -15.34 -9.47
CA GLU A 84 -6.40 -13.94 -9.20
C GLU A 84 -7.72 -13.58 -9.85
N VAL A 85 -8.46 -12.65 -9.25
CA VAL A 85 -9.72 -12.16 -9.79
C VAL A 85 -9.43 -11.60 -11.18
N TYR A 86 -9.58 -12.45 -12.21
CA TYR A 86 -9.33 -12.11 -13.59
C TYR A 86 -10.14 -10.86 -13.87
N THR A 87 -9.40 -9.76 -14.06
CA THR A 87 -9.88 -8.47 -14.55
C THR A 87 -11.33 -8.18 -14.21
N LYS A 88 -11.55 -7.42 -13.13
CA LYS A 88 -12.87 -6.92 -12.71
C LYS A 88 -13.69 -6.29 -13.85
N LEU A 89 -13.05 -5.90 -14.96
CA LEU A 89 -13.69 -5.42 -16.18
C LEU A 89 -14.12 -6.51 -17.18
N VAL A 90 -13.38 -7.60 -17.37
CA VAL A 90 -13.73 -8.63 -18.37
C VAL A 90 -14.86 -9.52 -17.85
N LEU A 91 -14.81 -9.88 -16.56
CA LEU A 91 -15.85 -10.73 -15.97
C LEU A 91 -17.20 -10.00 -15.89
N ILE A 92 -17.25 -8.78 -15.33
CA ILE A 92 -18.53 -8.05 -15.17
C ILE A 92 -19.19 -7.75 -16.53
N MET A 93 -18.40 -7.45 -17.57
CA MET A 93 -18.96 -7.19 -18.90
C MET A 93 -19.45 -8.45 -19.60
N GLN A 94 -18.78 -9.61 -19.46
CA GLN A 94 -19.28 -10.87 -20.02
C GLN A 94 -20.52 -11.41 -19.28
N PHE A 95 -20.61 -11.20 -17.96
CA PHE A 95 -21.74 -11.68 -17.14
C PHE A 95 -22.99 -10.79 -17.21
N SER A 96 -22.88 -9.54 -17.66
CA SER A 96 -24.06 -8.70 -17.94
C SER A 96 -24.91 -9.26 -19.08
N SER A 97 -24.32 -10.04 -19.99
CA SER A 97 -25.00 -10.67 -21.12
C SER A 97 -25.51 -12.09 -20.82
N ALA A 98 -25.07 -12.73 -19.75
CA ALA A 98 -25.50 -14.08 -19.37
C ALA A 98 -26.07 -14.05 -17.95
N ARG A 99 -27.40 -14.03 -17.83
CA ARG A 99 -28.12 -14.22 -16.56
C ARG A 99 -27.83 -15.62 -16.00
N SER A 100 -26.71 -15.81 -15.31
CA SER A 100 -26.55 -16.91 -14.36
C SER A 100 -25.30 -16.71 -13.51
N CYS A 101 -25.46 -16.17 -12.31
CA CYS A 101 -24.54 -16.33 -11.18
C CYS A 101 -25.37 -16.22 -9.90
N TYR A 102 -25.45 -17.32 -9.14
CA TYR A 102 -26.05 -17.34 -7.81
C TYR A 102 -25.03 -16.79 -6.79
N ASN A 103 -25.37 -15.70 -6.10
CA ASN A 103 -24.62 -15.18 -4.96
C ASN A 103 -24.88 -16.08 -3.75
N ASN A 104 -23.99 -17.04 -3.47
CA ASN A 104 -24.04 -17.78 -2.22
C ASN A 104 -23.10 -17.15 -1.20
N HIS A 105 -23.64 -16.89 -0.01
CA HIS A 105 -22.91 -16.37 1.16
C HIS A 105 -21.91 -17.43 1.63
N LEU A 106 -20.62 -17.10 1.73
CA LEU A 106 -19.61 -17.99 2.29
C LEU A 106 -19.78 -18.03 3.81
N VAL A 107 -20.22 -19.18 4.35
CA VAL A 107 -20.26 -19.44 5.79
C VAL A 107 -19.03 -20.27 6.15
N SER A 108 -18.13 -19.72 6.97
CA SER A 108 -17.00 -20.47 7.52
C SER A 108 -17.41 -21.10 8.86
N ASN A 109 -17.50 -22.43 8.92
CA ASN A 109 -17.67 -23.18 10.17
C ASN A 109 -16.32 -23.32 10.89
N ILE A 110 -16.14 -22.59 11.99
CA ILE A 110 -15.03 -22.79 12.93
C ILE A 110 -15.57 -23.67 14.06
N ASN A 111 -15.48 -24.99 13.90
CA ASN A 111 -15.67 -25.90 15.02
C ASN A 111 -14.42 -25.85 15.89
N MET A 112 -14.49 -25.17 17.04
CA MET A 112 -13.53 -25.39 18.12
C MET A 112 -13.80 -26.78 18.70
N LEU A 113 -12.80 -27.67 18.61
CA LEU A 113 -12.77 -28.92 19.35
C LEU A 113 -12.51 -28.63 20.84
N PRO A 114 -13.07 -29.44 21.76
CA PRO A 114 -13.05 -29.19 23.20
C PRO A 114 -11.67 -29.34 23.84
#